data_AF-A0A2V6CRP5-F1
#
_entry.id   AF-A0A2V6CRP5-F1
#
_cell.length_a   1.000
_cell.length_b   1.000
_cell.length_c   1.000
_cell.angle_alpha   90.00
_cell.angle_beta   90.00
_cell.angle_gamma   90.00
#
_symmetry.space_group_name_H-M   'P 1'
#
loop_
_entity.id
_entity.type
_entity.pdbx_description
1 polymer ?
#
loop_
_entity_poly.entity_id
_entity_poly.type
_entity_poly.pdbx_seq_one_letter_code
_entity_poly.pdbx_strand_id
1 'polypeptide(L)'
;MPHARTELVDQITLAIGRSHAGIPWNDQGERARLIFLLAVPQRLVNNYLVLIGTLARVTRDQQQRDALFAVATPAEFIAILREAGSF
;
A
#
# COMPACT_ATOMS: atom_id res chain seq x y z
N MET A 1 6.73 1.81 -3.65
CA MET A 1 6.36 1.57 -2.23
C MET A 1 7.55 1.97 -1.37
N PRO A 2 7.61 3.23 -0.91
CA PRO A 2 8.65 3.69 0.00
C PRO A 2 8.67 2.84 1.29
N HIS A 3 9.85 2.48 1.78
CA HIS A 3 9.97 1.69 3.01
C HIS A 3 11.26 2.00 3.75
N ALA A 4 11.22 1.84 5.07
CA ALA A 4 12.39 1.91 5.93
C ALA A 4 12.39 0.74 6.93
N ARG A 5 13.57 0.16 7.13
CA ARG A 5 13.82 -0.78 8.24
C ARG A 5 14.44 0.01 9.38
N THR A 6 13.83 -0.04 10.55
CA THR A 6 14.23 0.80 11.69
C THR A 6 13.93 0.12 13.02
N GLU A 7 14.68 0.49 14.06
CA GLU A 7 14.43 0.08 15.44
C GLU A 7 13.38 0.97 16.13
N LEU A 8 12.97 2.07 15.48
CA LEU A 8 12.02 3.06 16.03
C LEU A 8 10.55 2.60 16.00
N VAL A 9 10.26 1.39 15.53
CA VAL A 9 8.90 0.81 15.51
C VAL A 9 8.94 -0.64 15.98
N ASP A 10 7.94 -1.02 16.78
CA ASP A 10 7.85 -2.38 17.34
C ASP A 10 7.08 -3.36 16.44
N GLN A 11 6.29 -2.83 15.50
CA GLN A 11 5.45 -3.59 14.56
C GLN A 11 5.52 -3.02 13.15
N ILE A 12 5.20 -3.85 12.15
CA ILE A 12 5.05 -3.36 10.77
C ILE A 12 3.91 -2.34 10.76
N THR A 13 4.22 -1.13 10.34
CA THR A 13 3.26 -0.03 10.23
C THR A 13 3.13 0.37 8.77
N LEU A 14 1.90 0.46 8.28
CA LEU A 14 1.56 0.81 6.92
C LEU A 14 0.77 2.12 6.91
N ALA A 15 1.24 3.11 6.17
CA ALA A 15 0.49 4.31 5.81
C ALA A 15 0.17 4.28 4.31
N ILE A 16 -1.04 4.73 3.95
CA ILE A 16 -1.53 4.67 2.58
C ILE A 16 -2.00 6.06 2.14
N GLY A 17 -1.47 6.53 1.02
CA GLY A 17 -1.91 7.73 0.34
C GLY A 17 -2.67 7.38 -0.94
N ARG A 18 -3.83 8.00 -1.15
CA ARG A 18 -4.59 7.94 -2.40
C ARG A 18 -4.67 9.32 -3.03
N SER A 19 -4.22 9.44 -4.27
CA SER A 19 -4.31 10.68 -5.07
C SER A 19 -5.11 10.42 -6.34
N HIS A 20 -6.26 11.10 -6.48
CA HIS A 20 -7.11 10.96 -7.67
C HIS A 20 -6.40 11.47 -8.92
N ALA A 21 -5.72 12.62 -8.82
CA ALA A 21 -4.92 13.21 -9.90
C ALA A 21 -3.59 12.47 -10.16
N GLY A 22 -3.12 11.69 -9.17
CA GLY A 22 -1.81 11.05 -9.19
C GLY A 22 -0.65 12.02 -8.95
N ILE A 23 0.52 11.47 -8.66
CA ILE A 23 1.78 12.18 -8.43
C ILE A 23 2.77 11.75 -9.53
N PRO A 24 3.53 12.67 -10.17
CA PRO A 24 4.56 12.29 -11.13
C PRO A 24 5.51 11.24 -10.51
N TRP A 25 5.69 10.11 -11.19
CA TRP A 25 6.47 8.99 -10.67
C TRP A 25 7.79 8.80 -11.38
N ASN A 26 7.83 9.07 -12.69
CA ASN A 26 9.04 8.99 -13.50
C ASN A 26 8.94 9.94 -14.71
N ASP A 27 10.05 10.01 -15.45
CA ASP A 27 10.17 10.86 -16.64
C ASP A 27 9.40 10.32 -17.86
N GLN A 28 8.77 9.15 -17.74
CA GLN A 28 7.93 8.55 -18.77
C GLN A 28 6.47 9.03 -18.70
N GLY A 29 6.16 9.94 -17.77
CA GLY A 29 4.83 10.49 -17.57
C GLY A 29 3.90 9.60 -16.74
N GLU A 30 4.41 8.53 -16.13
CA GLU A 30 3.61 7.70 -15.24
C GLU A 30 3.25 8.48 -13.96
N ARG A 31 2.03 8.25 -13.47
CA ARG A 31 1.53 8.89 -12.25
C ARG A 31 1.17 7.86 -11.20
N ALA A 32 1.81 7.95 -10.04
CA ALA A 32 1.49 7.14 -8.89
C ALA A 32 0.20 7.66 -8.23
N ARG A 33 -0.83 6.82 -8.18
CA ARG A 33 -2.14 7.18 -7.58
C ARG A 33 -2.38 6.53 -6.22
N LEU A 34 -1.68 5.43 -5.94
CA LEU A 34 -1.64 4.79 -4.62
C LEU A 34 -0.19 4.73 -4.13
N ILE A 35 0.03 5.18 -2.91
CA ILE A 35 1.34 5.21 -2.26
C ILE A 35 1.23 4.41 -0.97
N PHE A 36 2.05 3.38 -0.84
CA PHE A 36 2.15 2.56 0.36
C PHE A 36 3.51 2.80 1.01
N LEU A 37 3.50 3.41 2.19
CA LEU A 37 4.69 3.70 3.00
C LEU A 37 4.77 2.70 4.15
N LEU A 38 5.89 2.00 4.26
CA LEU A 38 6.10 0.97 5.28
C LEU A 38 7.22 1.34 6.25
N ALA A 39 6.93 1.25 7.54
CA ALA A 39 7.94 1.19 8.60
C ALA A 39 8.01 -0.25 9.11
N VAL A 40 9.20 -0.85 9.08
CA VAL A 40 9.41 -2.28 9.35
C VAL A 40 10.43 -2.45 10.48
N PRO A 41 10.08 -3.14 11.59
CA PRO A 41 11.06 -3.52 12.61
C PRO A 41 12.15 -4.39 11.99
N GLN A 42 13.42 -4.16 12.33
CA GLN A 42 14.55 -4.90 11.75
C GLN A 42 14.42 -6.44 11.87
N ARG A 43 13.73 -6.94 12.90
CA ARG A 43 13.49 -8.36 13.17
C ARG A 43 12.42 -9.03 12.29
N LEU A 44 11.61 -8.26 11.54
CA LEU A 44 10.44 -8.77 10.79
C LEU A 44 10.65 -8.80 9.27
N VAL A 45 11.87 -9.10 8.82
CA VAL A 45 12.26 -9.08 7.39
C VAL A 45 11.43 -10.06 6.54
N ASN A 46 11.11 -11.26 7.02
CA ASN A 46 10.35 -12.20 6.20
C ASN A 46 8.87 -11.79 6.06
N ASN A 47 8.30 -11.22 7.12
CA ASN A 47 6.88 -10.82 7.14
C ASN A 47 6.59 -9.62 6.22
N TYR A 48 7.54 -8.68 6.06
CA TYR A 48 7.30 -7.55 5.16
C TYR A 48 7.29 -7.94 3.68
N LEU A 49 8.07 -8.95 3.27
CA LEU A 49 8.08 -9.42 1.88
C LEU A 49 6.72 -10.01 1.49
N VAL A 50 6.10 -10.77 2.40
CA VAL A 50 4.74 -11.29 2.23
C VAL A 50 3.75 -10.12 2.09
N LEU A 51 3.84 -9.11 2.95
CA LEU A 51 2.98 -7.91 2.87
C LEU A 51 3.15 -7.16 1.54
N ILE A 52 4.38 -6.94 1.07
CA ILE A 52 4.64 -6.29 -0.22
C ILE A 52 4.05 -7.11 -1.36
N GLY A 53 4.26 -8.44 -1.36
CA GLY A 53 3.70 -9.33 -2.37
C GLY A 53 2.18 -9.27 -2.43
N THR A 54 1.52 -9.28 -1.26
CA THR A 54 0.06 -9.13 -1.15
C THR A 54 -0.41 -7.79 -1.68
N LEU A 55 0.22 -6.68 -1.28
CA LEU A 55 -0.14 -5.34 -1.75
C LEU A 55 0.07 -5.21 -3.27
N ALA A 56 1.16 -5.75 -3.82
CA ALA A 56 1.41 -5.77 -5.26
C ALA A 56 0.36 -6.60 -6.02
N ARG A 57 -0.07 -7.74 -5.47
CA ARG A 57 -1.13 -8.57 -6.05
C ARG A 57 -2.47 -7.83 -6.07
N VAL A 58 -2.90 -7.30 -4.92
CA VAL A 58 -4.17 -6.56 -4.79
C VAL A 58 -4.17 -5.36 -5.73
N THR A 59 -3.09 -4.58 -5.75
CA THR A 59 -3.00 -3.39 -6.59
C THR A 59 -2.78 -3.69 -8.07
N ARG A 60 -2.45 -4.93 -8.47
CA ARG A 60 -2.37 -5.33 -9.88
C ARG A 60 -3.72 -5.75 -10.44
N ASP A 61 -4.64 -6.20 -9.59
CA ASP A 61 -6.01 -6.52 -9.99
C ASP A 61 -6.82 -5.26 -10.29
N GLN A 62 -7.44 -5.20 -11.48
CA GLN A 62 -8.19 -4.02 -11.93
C GLN A 62 -9.45 -3.79 -11.09
N GLN A 63 -10.21 -4.86 -10.77
CA GLN A 63 -11.43 -4.77 -9.99
C GLN A 63 -11.13 -4.25 -8.58
N GLN A 64 -10.06 -4.77 -7.94
CA GLN A 64 -9.65 -4.30 -6.62
C GLN A 64 -9.16 -2.85 -6.65
N ARG A 65 -8.37 -2.47 -7.66
CA ARG A 65 -7.96 -1.06 -7.83
C ARG A 65 -9.16 -0.13 -7.96
N ASP A 66 -10.13 -0.48 -8.80
CA ASP A 66 -11.30 0.37 -9.03
C ASP A 66 -12.13 0.52 -7.76
N ALA A 67 -12.33 -0.56 -7.00
CA ALA A 67 -12.97 -0.52 -5.71
C ALA A 67 -12.23 0.40 -4.71
N LEU A 68 -10.90 0.30 -4.64
CA LEU A 68 -10.05 1.18 -3.82
C LEU A 68 -10.11 2.66 -4.25
N PHE A 69 -10.39 2.97 -5.52
CA PHE A 69 -10.59 4.35 -5.99
C PHE A 69 -12.01 4.89 -5.80
N ALA A 70 -13.02 4.01 -5.76
CA ALA A 70 -14.42 4.41 -5.71
C ALA A 70 -14.90 4.83 -4.31
N VAL A 71 -14.32 4.26 -3.25
CA VAL A 71 -14.75 4.53 -1.86
C VAL A 71 -14.45 5.96 -1.40
N ALA A 72 -15.30 6.52 -0.53
CA ALA A 72 -15.19 7.91 -0.11
C ALA A 72 -14.31 8.09 1.13
N THR A 73 -14.29 7.08 2.02
CA THR A 73 -13.68 7.22 3.34
C THR A 73 -12.44 6.35 3.52
N PRO A 74 -11.51 6.74 4.42
CA PRO A 74 -10.38 5.89 4.80
C PRO A 74 -10.80 4.53 5.37
N ALA A 75 -11.90 4.48 6.12
CA ALA A 75 -12.39 3.25 6.74
C ALA A 75 -12.84 2.21 5.69
N GLU A 76 -13.59 2.65 4.68
CA GLU A 76 -14.01 1.80 3.56
C GLU A 76 -12.80 1.32 2.75
N PHE A 77 -11.82 2.20 2.49
CA PHE A 77 -10.58 1.84 1.82
C PHE A 77 -9.83 0.73 2.57
N ILE A 78 -9.70 0.88 3.89
CA ILE A 78 -9.05 -0.12 4.74
C ILE A 78 -9.83 -1.44 4.70
N ALA A 79 -11.17 -1.41 4.75
CA ALA A 79 -12.00 -2.61 4.69
C ALA A 79 -11.77 -3.42 3.40
N ILE A 80 -11.83 -2.76 2.23
CA ILE A 80 -11.58 -3.40 0.92
C ILE A 80 -10.17 -3.98 0.86
N LEU A 81 -9.17 -3.21 1.32
CA LEU A 81 -7.79 -3.66 1.28
C LEU A 81 -7.56 -4.89 2.18
N ARG A 82 -8.21 -4.93 3.35
CA ARG A 82 -8.16 -6.08 4.26
C ARG A 82 -8.80 -7.33 3.66
N GLU A 83 -9.97 -7.19 3.04
CA GLU A 83 -10.65 -8.29 2.37
C GLU A 83 -9.80 -8.84 1.22
N ALA A 84 -9.34 -7.98 0.30
CA ALA A 84 -8.56 -8.36 -0.87
C ALA A 84 -7.18 -8.94 -0.52
N GLY A 85 -6.56 -8.40 0.53
CA GLY A 85 -5.28 -8.84 1.05
C GLY A 85 -5.37 -10.08 1.95
N SER A 86 -6.57 -10.43 2.41
CA SER A 86 -6.79 -11.45 3.45
C SER A 86 -5.97 -11.17 4.72
N PHE A 87 -5.97 -9.90 5.15
CA PHE A 87 -5.25 -9.41 6.34
C PHE A 87 -6.03 -9.58 7.64
#